data_AF-A0A966S4H8-F1
#
_entry.id   AF-A0A966S4H8-F1
#
_cell.length_a   1.000
_cell.length_b   1.000
_cell.length_c   1.000
_cell.angle_alpha   90.00
_cell.angle_beta   90.00
_cell.angle_gamma   90.00
#
_symmetry.space_group_name_H-M   'P 1'
#
loop_
_entity.id
_entity.type
_entity.pdbx_description
1 polymer ?
#
loop_
_entity_poly.entity_id
_entity_poly.type
_entity_poly.pdbx_seq_one_letter_code
_entity_poly.pdbx_strand_id
1 'polypeptide(L)'
;MIRSEDSYSLAYQSDKHLAGQLVDMVSLDSLNLKNLSLIKMDVENYEYFILKGAEETIKRNRPVIVFECWIGKDYENSAPKEKANFDRVISLLESYGYDIHVIYCNDFIAFPSEATGHLSEYKKKFKKLDLTNFDIGL
;
A
#
# COMPACT_ATOMS: atom_id res chain seq x y z
N MET A 1 -11.27 38.32 -1.12
CA MET A 1 -12.50 39.07 -0.79
C MET A 1 -13.22 38.25 0.27
N ILE A 2 -13.30 38.78 1.49
CA ILE A 2 -13.72 38.11 2.74
C ILE A 2 -15.26 37.98 2.80
N ARG A 3 -15.78 36.82 3.25
CA ARG A 3 -16.96 36.61 4.12
C ARG A 3 -16.90 35.15 4.62
N SER A 4 -17.06 34.78 5.88
CA SER A 4 -17.28 35.45 7.17
C SER A 4 -17.04 34.37 8.23
N GLU A 5 -16.07 34.59 9.12
CA GLU A 5 -15.96 33.92 10.41
C GLU A 5 -17.18 34.32 11.25
N ASP A 6 -17.86 33.35 11.89
CA ASP A 6 -18.75 33.47 13.06
C ASP A 6 -19.87 32.42 13.00
N SER A 7 -19.59 31.21 13.51
CA SER A 7 -20.61 30.30 14.09
C SER A 7 -20.08 28.97 14.66
N TYR A 8 -18.77 28.68 14.58
CA TYR A 8 -18.23 27.36 14.96
C TYR A 8 -17.95 27.13 16.47
N SER A 9 -18.27 28.07 17.36
CA SER A 9 -17.77 28.03 18.75
C SER A 9 -18.71 27.44 19.81
N LEU A 10 -19.89 26.91 19.47
CA LEU A 10 -20.89 26.50 20.49
C LEU A 10 -21.27 25.02 20.53
N ALA A 11 -20.55 24.12 19.84
CA ALA A 11 -20.83 22.67 19.89
C ALA A 11 -19.65 21.78 20.34
N TYR A 12 -18.50 22.35 20.77
CA TYR A 12 -17.31 21.59 21.17
C TYR A 12 -17.28 21.20 22.66
N GLN A 13 -18.43 20.93 23.27
CA GLN A 13 -18.49 20.37 24.63
C GLN A 13 -19.36 19.10 24.69
N SER A 14 -18.94 18.08 23.95
CA SER A 14 -19.17 16.67 24.29
C SER A 14 -18.26 15.79 23.41
N ASP A 15 -17.62 14.79 24.02
CA ASP A 15 -16.81 13.72 23.41
C ASP A 15 -15.32 13.99 23.09
N LYS A 16 -14.52 14.13 24.16
CA LYS A 16 -13.05 14.29 24.12
C LYS A 16 -12.23 13.04 23.71
N HIS A 17 -12.85 11.97 23.18
CA HIS A 17 -12.14 10.73 22.83
C HIS A 17 -12.22 10.32 21.35
N LEU A 18 -12.79 11.14 20.47
CA LEU A 18 -13.06 10.75 19.07
C LEU A 18 -12.54 11.72 17.99
N ALA A 19 -11.87 12.81 18.37
CA ALA A 19 -11.31 13.73 17.38
C ALA A 19 -9.93 13.24 16.93
N GLY A 20 -9.86 12.65 15.73
CA GLY A 20 -8.58 12.38 15.06
C GLY A 20 -7.76 13.66 14.95
N GLN A 21 -6.43 13.54 15.04
CA GLN A 21 -5.54 14.67 14.83
C GLN A 21 -5.35 14.90 13.33
N LEU A 22 -5.52 16.14 12.90
CA LEU A 22 -5.12 16.53 11.55
C LEU A 22 -3.59 16.45 11.46
N VAL A 23 -3.11 15.79 10.42
CA VAL A 23 -1.69 15.67 10.11
C VAL A 23 -1.47 16.05 8.65
N ASP A 24 -0.37 16.75 8.40
CA ASP A 24 0.03 17.08 7.03
C ASP A 24 0.49 15.81 6.31
N MET A 25 0.07 15.66 5.06
CA MET A 25 0.46 14.56 4.20
C MET A 25 1.39 15.06 3.10
N VAL A 26 2.49 14.34 2.88
CA VAL A 26 3.44 14.58 1.79
C VAL A 26 3.64 13.30 0.98
N SER A 27 3.97 13.45 -0.30
CA SER A 27 4.32 12.32 -1.14
C SER A 27 5.73 11.82 -0.82
N LEU A 28 5.99 10.52 -0.98
CA LEU A 28 7.35 9.97 -0.83
C LEU A 28 8.31 10.57 -1.86
N ASP A 29 7.83 10.92 -3.06
CA ASP A 29 8.62 11.57 -4.09
C ASP A 29 9.14 12.96 -3.66
N SER A 30 8.38 13.69 -2.83
CA SER A 30 8.81 15.00 -2.31
C SER A 30 10.01 14.92 -1.36
N LEU A 31 10.25 13.75 -0.76
CA LEU A 31 11.34 13.51 0.17
C LEU A 31 12.69 13.27 -0.55
N ASN A 32 12.67 13.04 -1.86
CA ASN A 32 13.85 12.78 -2.69
C ASN A 32 14.81 11.73 -2.09
N LEU A 33 14.23 10.64 -1.57
CA LEU A 33 14.99 9.56 -0.95
C LEU A 33 15.90 8.88 -1.98
N LYS A 34 17.13 8.58 -1.54
CA LYS A 34 18.18 7.89 -2.31
C LYS A 34 18.63 6.66 -1.57
N ASN A 35 19.11 5.65 -2.30
CA ASN A 35 19.60 4.39 -1.74
C ASN A 35 18.54 3.67 -0.90
N LEU A 36 17.28 3.74 -1.33
CA LEU A 36 16.17 3.09 -0.64
C LEU A 36 16.07 1.62 -1.08
N SER A 37 16.34 0.68 -0.17
CA SER A 37 16.32 -0.75 -0.51
C SER A 37 15.02 -1.46 -0.13
N LEU A 38 14.25 -0.91 0.81
CA LEU A 38 13.04 -1.51 1.35
C LEU A 38 12.00 -0.44 1.67
N ILE A 39 10.74 -0.72 1.36
CA ILE A 39 9.58 0.00 1.85
C ILE A 39 8.71 -1.00 2.62
N LYS A 40 8.24 -0.63 3.82
CA LYS A 40 7.13 -1.32 4.49
C LYS A 40 5.92 -0.37 4.54
N MET A 41 4.74 -0.86 4.16
CA MET A 41 3.48 -0.11 4.20
C MET A 41 2.41 -0.92 4.92
N ASP A 42 1.80 -0.32 5.93
CA ASP A 42 0.71 -0.89 6.71
C ASP A 42 -0.13 0.34 7.11
N VAL A 43 -1.09 0.67 6.24
CA VAL A 43 -1.81 1.96 6.27
C VAL A 43 -3.30 1.78 6.06
N GLU A 44 -3.84 0.63 6.47
CA GLU A 44 -5.29 0.39 6.57
C GLU A 44 -6.02 0.64 5.23
N ASN A 45 -5.54 0.02 4.14
CA ASN A 45 -6.06 0.10 2.75
C ASN A 45 -5.79 1.40 1.97
N TYR A 46 -4.80 2.20 2.38
CA TYR A 46 -4.37 3.40 1.65
C TYR A 46 -3.12 3.21 0.78
N GLU A 47 -2.65 1.96 0.60
CA GLU A 47 -1.38 1.64 -0.05
C GLU A 47 -1.31 2.17 -1.48
N TYR A 48 -2.42 2.12 -2.23
CA TYR A 48 -2.50 2.66 -3.59
C TYR A 48 -2.06 4.12 -3.66
N PHE A 49 -2.49 4.96 -2.70
CA PHE A 49 -2.17 6.39 -2.71
C PHE A 49 -0.70 6.63 -2.35
N ILE A 50 -0.14 5.81 -1.46
CA ILE A 50 1.29 5.84 -1.15
C ILE A 50 2.11 5.46 -2.36
N LEU A 51 1.76 4.36 -3.04
CA LEU A 51 2.41 3.91 -4.26
C LEU A 51 2.38 4.98 -5.35
N LYS A 52 1.23 5.64 -5.55
CA LYS A 52 1.10 6.78 -6.47
C LYS A 52 1.96 7.99 -6.07
N GLY A 53 2.08 8.27 -4.78
CA GLY A 53 2.94 9.32 -4.25
C GLY A 53 4.43 8.95 -4.19
N ALA A 54 4.79 7.73 -4.57
CA ALA A 54 6.14 7.19 -4.51
C ALA A 54 6.65 6.71 -5.87
N GLU A 55 5.97 7.06 -6.96
CA GLU A 55 6.20 6.51 -8.29
C GLU A 55 7.66 6.73 -8.74
N GLU A 56 8.16 7.96 -8.63
CA GLU A 56 9.53 8.29 -9.05
C GLU A 56 10.56 7.66 -8.12
N THR A 57 10.27 7.60 -6.82
CA THR A 57 11.11 6.98 -5.81
C THR A 57 11.24 5.49 -6.01
N ILE A 58 10.14 4.79 -6.30
CA ILE A 58 10.09 3.36 -6.56
C ILE A 58 10.80 3.04 -7.88
N LYS A 59 10.52 3.79 -8.96
CA LYS A 59 11.17 3.59 -10.27
C LYS A 59 12.69 3.77 -10.19
N ARG A 60 13.15 4.80 -9.46
CA ARG A 60 14.57 5.11 -9.32
C ARG A 60 15.32 4.12 -8.44
N ASN A 61 14.76 3.76 -7.29
CA ASN A 61 15.48 2.98 -6.28
C ASN A 61 15.22 1.47 -6.36
N ARG A 62 14.14 1.04 -7.03
CA ARG A 62 13.72 -0.36 -7.15
C ARG A 62 13.72 -1.10 -5.80
N PRO A 63 13.15 -0.53 -4.72
CA PRO A 63 13.17 -1.18 -3.41
C PRO A 63 12.34 -2.46 -3.43
N VAL A 64 12.63 -3.41 -2.54
CA VAL A 64 11.65 -4.43 -2.16
C VAL A 64 10.52 -3.74 -1.40
N ILE A 65 9.28 -4.19 -1.58
CA ILE A 65 8.12 -3.56 -0.95
C ILE A 65 7.35 -4.61 -0.17
N VAL A 66 7.22 -4.44 1.15
CA VAL A 66 6.33 -5.24 2.01
C VAL A 66 5.09 -4.41 2.28
N PHE A 67 3.92 -4.97 2.06
CA PHE A 67 2.68 -4.24 2.23
C PHE A 67 1.54 -5.10 2.73
N GLU A 68 0.69 -4.51 3.58
CA GLU A 68 -0.62 -5.06 3.91
C GLU A 68 -1.63 -4.64 2.83
N CYS A 69 -2.50 -5.54 2.36
CA CYS A 69 -3.63 -5.17 1.52
C CYS A 69 -4.82 -6.08 1.81
N TRP A 70 -5.94 -5.51 2.26
CA TRP A 70 -7.05 -6.34 2.72
C TRP A 70 -7.79 -6.97 1.56
N ILE A 71 -7.95 -8.28 1.65
CA ILE A 71 -8.78 -9.10 0.79
C ILE A 71 -9.33 -10.27 1.62
N GLY A 72 -10.50 -10.78 1.25
CA GLY A 72 -11.03 -11.97 1.90
C GLY A 72 -10.20 -13.21 1.55
N LYS A 73 -10.32 -14.25 2.38
CA LYS A 73 -9.68 -15.57 2.14
C LYS A 73 -9.99 -16.20 0.79
N ASP A 74 -11.12 -15.80 0.21
CA ASP A 74 -11.59 -16.20 -1.10
C ASP A 74 -11.78 -14.93 -1.91
N TYR A 75 -10.93 -14.73 -2.92
CA TYR A 75 -10.98 -13.56 -3.78
C TYR A 75 -12.34 -13.41 -4.48
N GLU A 76 -12.97 -14.50 -4.91
CA GLU A 76 -14.24 -14.42 -5.62
C GLU A 76 -15.39 -13.98 -4.72
N ASN A 77 -15.39 -14.46 -3.48
CA ASN A 77 -16.41 -14.15 -2.49
C ASN A 77 -16.08 -12.91 -1.62
N SER A 78 -14.97 -12.23 -1.89
CA SER A 78 -14.58 -10.99 -1.18
C SER A 78 -15.52 -9.82 -1.49
N ALA A 79 -15.61 -8.85 -0.57
CA ALA A 79 -16.48 -7.71 -0.77
C ALA A 79 -16.03 -6.89 -2.00
N PRO A 80 -16.94 -6.33 -2.82
CA PRO A 80 -16.56 -5.61 -4.04
C PRO A 80 -15.57 -4.47 -3.82
N LYS A 81 -15.67 -3.78 -2.68
CA LYS A 81 -14.75 -2.69 -2.31
C LYS A 81 -13.34 -3.20 -2.00
N GLU A 82 -13.23 -4.34 -1.32
CA GLU A 82 -11.95 -4.98 -1.01
C GLU A 82 -11.28 -5.46 -2.30
N LYS A 83 -12.01 -6.16 -3.17
CA LYS A 83 -11.52 -6.57 -4.50
C LYS A 83 -11.02 -5.37 -5.30
N ALA A 84 -11.84 -4.33 -5.42
CA ALA A 84 -11.45 -3.14 -6.19
C ALA A 84 -10.20 -2.46 -5.63
N ASN A 85 -10.02 -2.44 -4.30
CA ASN A 85 -8.82 -1.90 -3.67
C ASN A 85 -7.60 -2.78 -3.91
N PHE A 86 -7.76 -4.08 -3.73
CA PHE A 86 -6.73 -5.07 -3.94
C PHE A 86 -6.24 -5.02 -5.41
N ASP A 87 -7.17 -5.12 -6.37
CA ASP A 87 -6.86 -5.13 -7.80
C ASP A 87 -6.09 -3.89 -8.24
N ARG A 88 -6.45 -2.70 -7.76
CA ARG A 88 -5.75 -1.46 -8.11
C ARG A 88 -4.34 -1.40 -7.52
N VAL A 89 -4.11 -1.97 -6.34
CA VAL A 89 -2.78 -2.04 -5.70
C VAL A 89 -1.89 -3.01 -6.47
N ILE A 90 -2.40 -4.22 -6.72
CA ILE A 90 -1.69 -5.26 -7.48
C ILE A 90 -1.34 -4.75 -8.89
N SER A 91 -2.33 -4.24 -9.62
CA SER A 91 -2.14 -3.72 -10.98
C SER A 91 -1.12 -2.58 -11.03
N LEU A 92 -1.09 -1.70 -10.02
CA LEU A 92 -0.16 -0.59 -9.98
C LEU A 92 1.28 -1.08 -9.76
N LEU A 93 1.50 -1.99 -8.81
CA LEU A 93 2.80 -2.60 -8.56
C LEU A 93 3.31 -3.36 -9.80
N GLU A 94 2.45 -4.16 -10.43
CA GLU A 94 2.78 -4.87 -11.68
C GLU A 94 3.15 -3.88 -12.80
N SER A 95 2.43 -2.76 -12.92
CA SER A 95 2.76 -1.69 -13.88
C SER A 95 4.13 -1.03 -13.62
N TYR A 96 4.59 -1.08 -12.37
CA TYR A 96 5.93 -0.64 -11.98
C TYR A 96 6.98 -1.74 -12.16
N GLY A 97 6.63 -2.91 -12.71
CA GLY A 97 7.54 -4.02 -12.96
C GLY A 97 7.88 -4.77 -11.68
N TYR A 98 6.89 -5.09 -10.86
CA TYR A 98 7.05 -5.88 -9.65
C TYR A 98 6.29 -7.21 -9.75
N ASP A 99 6.89 -8.26 -9.18
CA ASP A 99 6.22 -9.53 -8.92
C ASP A 99 5.81 -9.61 -7.44
N ILE A 100 4.54 -9.90 -7.19
CA ILE A 100 3.95 -9.93 -5.85
C ILE A 100 3.90 -11.38 -5.34
N HIS A 101 4.23 -11.58 -4.08
CA HIS A 101 4.26 -12.87 -3.41
C HIS A 101 3.56 -12.75 -2.05
N VAL A 102 3.02 -13.87 -1.60
CA VAL A 102 2.29 -13.99 -0.34
C VAL A 102 3.30 -14.21 0.79
N ILE A 103 3.18 -13.43 1.87
CA ILE A 103 3.80 -13.74 3.15
C ILE A 103 2.82 -14.60 3.96
N TYR A 104 1.68 -14.02 4.34
CA TYR A 104 0.60 -14.68 5.08
C TYR A 104 -0.62 -13.76 5.17
N CYS A 105 -1.83 -14.29 4.96
CA CYS A 105 -3.08 -13.53 5.00
C CYS A 105 -3.00 -12.27 4.11
N ASN A 106 -3.20 -11.07 4.67
CA ASN A 106 -3.15 -9.80 3.95
C ASN A 106 -1.75 -9.21 3.83
N ASP A 107 -0.71 -9.91 4.29
CA ASP A 107 0.69 -9.47 4.14
C ASP A 107 1.31 -10.00 2.84
N PHE A 108 1.83 -9.08 2.04
CA PHE A 108 2.46 -9.37 0.75
C PHE A 108 3.86 -8.78 0.67
N ILE A 109 4.65 -9.33 -0.24
CA ILE A 109 5.97 -8.82 -0.61
C ILE A 109 6.09 -8.74 -2.13
N ALA A 110 6.42 -7.55 -2.62
CA ALA A 110 6.70 -7.27 -4.01
C ALA A 110 8.20 -7.12 -4.23
N PHE A 111 8.72 -7.92 -5.16
CA PHE A 111 10.11 -7.86 -5.62
C PHE A 111 10.15 -7.23 -7.02
N PRO A 112 11.19 -6.42 -7.35
CA PRO A 112 11.42 -6.03 -8.74
C PRO A 112 11.47 -7.27 -9.64
N SER A 113 10.73 -7.27 -10.74
CA SER A 113 10.65 -8.44 -11.63
C SER A 113 12.02 -8.82 -12.20
N GLU A 114 12.88 -7.83 -12.42
CA GLU A 114 14.25 -7.96 -12.88
C GLU A 114 15.29 -8.24 -11.78
N ALA A 115 14.86 -8.50 -10.54
CA ALA A 115 15.78 -8.84 -9.44
C ALA A 115 16.70 -10.01 -9.82
N THR A 116 17.98 -9.90 -9.49
CA THR A 116 19.02 -10.92 -9.77
C THR A 116 19.81 -11.28 -8.50
N GLY A 117 20.66 -12.30 -8.60
CA GLY A 117 21.58 -12.71 -7.53
C GLY A 117 20.85 -13.23 -6.29
N HIS A 118 21.29 -12.79 -5.10
CA HIS A 118 20.71 -13.25 -3.84
C HIS A 118 19.22 -12.91 -3.72
N LEU A 119 18.77 -11.80 -4.32
CA LEU A 119 17.37 -11.39 -4.24
C LEU A 119 16.46 -12.31 -5.06
N SER A 120 16.89 -12.73 -6.25
CA SER A 120 16.13 -13.70 -7.05
C SER A 120 16.05 -15.08 -6.38
N GLU A 121 17.09 -15.50 -5.66
CA GLU A 121 17.04 -16.74 -4.88
C GLU A 121 16.13 -16.61 -3.65
N TYR A 122 16.18 -15.47 -2.96
CA TYR A 122 15.33 -15.22 -1.80
C TYR A 122 13.84 -15.15 -2.16
N LYS A 123 13.51 -14.52 -3.30
CA LYS A 123 12.15 -14.45 -3.86
C LYS A 123 11.49 -15.83 -4.01
N LYS A 124 12.25 -16.88 -4.36
CA LYS A 124 11.75 -18.26 -4.51
C LYS A 124 11.23 -18.89 -3.22
N LYS A 125 11.52 -18.29 -2.06
CA LYS A 125 11.02 -18.77 -0.76
C LYS A 125 9.54 -18.44 -0.53
N PHE A 126 8.96 -17.54 -1.33
CA PHE A 126 7.58 -17.11 -1.20
C PHE A 126 6.73 -17.68 -2.34
N LYS A 127 5.47 -17.95 -2.04
CA LYS A 127 4.47 -18.31 -3.06
C LYS A 127 4.13 -17.05 -3.86
N LYS A 128 4.33 -17.07 -5.18
CA LYS A 128 3.90 -15.98 -6.06
C LYS A 128 2.37 -15.86 -5.98
N LEU A 129 1.87 -14.63 -5.89
CA LEU A 129 0.43 -14.37 -5.93
C LEU A 129 -0.11 -14.82 -7.30
N ASP A 130 -1.17 -15.62 -7.25
CA ASP A 130 -1.85 -16.16 -8.43
C ASP A 130 -3.36 -15.99 -8.22
N LEU A 131 -3.99 -15.12 -9.02
CA LEU A 131 -5.42 -14.87 -8.91
C LEU A 131 -6.28 -16.03 -9.42
N THR A 132 -5.71 -16.93 -10.23
CA THR A 132 -6.42 -18.11 -10.74
C THR A 132 -6.43 -19.26 -9.74
N ASN A 133 -5.41 -19.31 -8.88
CA ASN A 133 -5.28 -20.27 -7.78
C ASN A 133 -5.01 -19.51 -6.47
N PHE A 134 -5.98 -18.67 -6.11
CA PHE A 134 -5.87 -17.73 -5.00
C PHE A 134 -5.76 -18.45 -3.67
N ASP A 135 -4.62 -18.25 -3.01
CA ASP A 135 -4.35 -18.77 -1.68
C ASP A 135 -3.32 -17.87 -1.01
N ILE A 136 -3.78 -17.24 0.06
CA ILE A 136 -3.03 -16.29 0.88
C ILE A 136 -2.53 -16.93 2.18
N GLY A 137 -2.53 -18.26 2.30
CA GLY A 137 -2.06 -19.00 3.47
C GLY A 137 -3.08 -19.14 4.60
N LEU A 138 -4.37 -18.98 4.30
CA LEU A 138 -5.49 -19.15 5.26
C LEU A 138 -6.19 -20.50 5.14
#